data_AF-A0A3P7F0X4-F1
#
_entry.id   AF-A0A3P7F0X4-F1
#
_cell.length_a   1.000
_cell.length_b   1.000
_cell.length_c   1.000
_cell.angle_alpha   90.00
_cell.angle_beta   90.00
_cell.angle_gamma   90.00
#
_symmetry.space_group_name_H-M   'P 1'
#
loop_
_entity.id
_entity.type
_entity.pdbx_description
1 polymer ?
#
loop_
_entity_poly.entity_id
_entity_poly.type
_entity_poly.pdbx_seq_one_letter_code
_entity_poly.pdbx_strand_id
1 'polypeptide(L)'
;MGRDPLRYAPTGKARPGINDRSLFMDLFDDILRQASSNTKNASKEIKKIDEARQMTKKCMNVRLAAKEAAESSKASSRKTETLKNSYLKVNLFTLHEQNFQFVIPKKKTKGDSDVDKSRITLFLKKKEEEKRKALTEKKKQKEELIKLRLQSYGGKANKKLAKQFGSTAIELQQKYGNDREHEEHLKKQQIREKEEADRLNCKLRGSFVKALERKKVVDKITNAESCRNGPYRVCINKKNSLRHLTKEDSPGPSTSCVLESKSRKIDANIVIKRRLPPSESNFFSLMKKVGDIHCSGTSFMFQYSVKCPKCYKYYNP
;
A
#
# COMPACT_ATOMS: atom_id res chain seq x y z
N MET A 1 -38.37 -1.13 -66.69
CA MET A 1 -37.52 -1.30 -67.89
C MET A 1 -36.44 -0.20 -67.82
N GLY A 2 -35.29 -0.39 -67.19
CA GLY A 2 -34.22 -1.30 -67.57
C GLY A 2 -33.10 -0.48 -68.23
N ARG A 3 -31.99 -0.23 -67.52
CA ARG A 3 -30.68 0.11 -68.11
C ARG A 3 -29.61 -0.61 -67.31
N ASP A 4 -28.86 -1.44 -68.03
CA ASP A 4 -28.01 -2.51 -67.54
C ASP A 4 -26.73 -2.05 -66.79
N PRO A 5 -26.23 -2.87 -65.85
CA PRO A 5 -24.92 -2.70 -65.23
C PRO A 5 -23.78 -3.05 -66.20
N LEU A 6 -22.86 -2.09 -66.36
CA LEU A 6 -21.66 -2.17 -67.19
C LEU A 6 -20.73 -3.33 -66.77
N ARG A 7 -20.51 -4.25 -67.71
CA ARG A 7 -19.40 -5.21 -67.70
C ARG A 7 -18.08 -4.47 -67.88
N TYR A 8 -17.23 -4.43 -66.85
CA TYR A 8 -15.81 -4.11 -67.01
C TYR A 8 -15.04 -5.39 -67.33
N ALA A 9 -14.53 -5.49 -68.56
CA ALA A 9 -13.58 -6.53 -68.96
C ALA A 9 -12.14 -6.00 -68.80
N PRO A 10 -11.23 -6.71 -68.12
CA PRO A 10 -9.83 -6.31 -67.99
C PRO A 10 -8.98 -7.00 -69.07
N THR A 11 -8.42 -6.23 -70.00
CA THR A 11 -7.41 -6.71 -70.97
C THR A 11 -6.22 -5.75 -70.98
N GLY A 12 -5.00 -6.29 -70.85
CA GLY A 12 -3.78 -5.50 -71.03
C GLY A 12 -2.58 -6.03 -70.25
N LYS A 13 -1.89 -7.02 -70.79
CA LYS A 13 -0.57 -7.48 -70.31
C LYS A 13 0.50 -6.48 -70.76
N ALA A 14 0.97 -5.61 -69.87
CA ALA A 14 2.17 -4.80 -70.10
C ALA A 14 3.42 -5.55 -69.57
N ARG A 15 4.49 -5.62 -70.37
CA ARG A 15 5.80 -6.16 -69.99
C ARG A 15 6.63 -5.08 -69.27
N PRO A 16 7.00 -5.26 -67.99
CA PRO A 16 7.96 -4.41 -67.30
C PRO A 16 9.30 -5.16 -67.19
N GLY A 17 10.40 -4.55 -67.62
CA GLY A 17 11.70 -5.22 -67.51
C GLY A 17 12.80 -4.45 -68.18
N ILE A 18 13.24 -3.37 -67.54
CA ILE A 18 14.59 -2.79 -67.54
C ILE A 18 14.62 -1.59 -66.58
N ASN A 19 13.54 -0.80 -66.49
CA ASN A 19 13.47 0.41 -65.65
C ASN A 19 13.33 0.14 -64.14
N ASP A 20 12.89 -1.06 -63.73
CA ASP A 20 12.65 -1.34 -62.31
C ASP A 20 13.95 -1.51 -61.51
N ARG A 21 15.06 -1.86 -62.17
CA ARG A 21 16.33 -2.14 -61.48
C ARG A 21 17.06 -0.88 -61.02
N SER A 22 16.99 0.22 -61.78
CA SER A 22 17.56 1.51 -61.37
C SER A 22 16.75 2.11 -60.22
N LEU A 23 15.42 2.08 -60.31
CA LEU A 23 14.51 2.55 -59.25
C LEU A 23 14.74 1.81 -57.92
N PHE A 24 15.04 0.50 -57.99
CA PHE A 24 15.36 -0.29 -56.80
C PHE A 24 16.70 0.09 -56.16
N MET A 25 17.74 0.38 -56.96
CA MET A 25 19.05 0.83 -56.44
C MET A 25 18.92 2.20 -55.77
N ASP A 26 18.21 3.15 -56.39
CA ASP A 26 17.99 4.49 -55.84
C ASP A 26 17.22 4.44 -54.50
N LEU A 27 16.18 3.58 -54.41
CA LEU A 27 15.43 3.39 -53.17
C LEU A 27 16.29 2.79 -52.04
N PHE A 28 17.17 1.85 -52.38
CA PHE A 28 18.05 1.23 -51.39
C PHE A 28 19.07 2.24 -50.85
N ASP A 29 19.66 3.06 -51.71
CA ASP A 29 20.58 4.13 -51.33
C ASP A 29 19.89 5.21 -50.48
N ASP A 30 18.62 5.52 -50.77
CA ASP A 30 17.79 6.43 -49.97
C ASP A 30 17.54 5.89 -48.56
N ILE A 31 17.22 4.60 -48.42
CA ILE A 31 17.02 3.95 -47.12
C ILE A 31 18.33 3.95 -46.31
N LEU A 32 19.46 3.60 -46.93
CA LEU A 32 20.77 3.62 -46.27
C LEU A 32 21.17 5.04 -45.84
N ARG A 33 20.88 6.05 -46.67
CA ARG A 33 21.14 7.46 -46.36
C ARG A 33 20.25 7.96 -45.22
N GLN A 34 18.98 7.59 -45.19
CA GLN A 34 18.07 7.91 -44.08
C GLN A 34 18.50 7.22 -42.78
N ALA A 35 18.84 5.93 -42.82
CA ALA A 35 19.33 5.19 -41.66
C ALA A 35 20.62 5.82 -41.08
N SER A 36 21.56 6.22 -41.95
CA SER A 36 22.79 6.91 -41.56
C SER A 36 22.54 8.30 -40.96
N SER A 37 21.54 9.02 -41.48
CA SER A 37 21.16 10.34 -40.95
C SER A 37 20.47 10.21 -39.59
N ASN A 38 19.59 9.22 -39.45
CA ASN A 38 18.88 8.92 -38.20
C ASN A 38 19.85 8.48 -37.10
N THR A 39 20.83 7.62 -37.40
CA THR A 39 21.86 7.20 -36.43
C THR A 39 22.74 8.36 -35.98
N LYS A 40 23.12 9.26 -36.90
CA LYS A 40 23.85 10.50 -36.55
C LYS A 40 23.02 11.43 -35.67
N ASN A 41 21.73 11.60 -35.95
CA ASN A 41 20.83 12.42 -35.15
C ASN A 41 20.59 11.82 -33.75
N ALA A 42 20.31 10.51 -33.67
CA ALA A 42 20.19 9.81 -32.40
C ALA A 42 21.46 9.92 -31.55
N SER A 43 22.65 9.80 -32.16
CA SER A 43 23.93 9.99 -31.45
C SER A 43 24.07 11.40 -30.87
N LYS A 44 23.65 12.43 -31.61
CA LYS A 44 23.65 13.82 -31.10
C LYS A 44 22.68 14.00 -29.94
N GLU A 45 21.50 13.39 -29.99
CA GLU A 45 20.52 13.46 -28.91
C GLU A 45 21.00 12.75 -27.64
N ILE A 46 21.62 11.57 -27.78
CA ILE A 46 22.22 10.84 -26.66
C ILE A 46 23.30 11.70 -25.98
N LYS A 47 24.19 12.34 -26.76
CA LYS A 47 25.20 13.26 -26.22
C LYS A 47 24.58 14.44 -25.45
N LYS A 48 23.52 15.06 -25.97
CA LYS A 48 22.80 16.15 -25.27
C LYS A 48 22.20 15.68 -23.94
N ILE A 49 21.66 14.45 -23.90
CA ILE A 49 21.12 13.87 -22.67
C ILE A 49 22.24 13.63 -21.65
N ASP A 50 23.38 13.12 -22.07
CA ASP A 50 24.53 12.87 -21.19
C ASP A 50 25.14 14.17 -20.65
N GLU A 51 25.24 15.22 -21.47
CA GLU A 51 25.64 16.55 -21.05
C GLU A 51 24.67 17.14 -20.01
N ALA A 52 23.36 17.04 -20.26
CA ALA A 52 22.34 17.50 -19.32
C ALA A 52 22.42 16.72 -17.98
N ARG A 53 22.68 15.40 -18.03
CA ARG A 53 22.90 14.57 -16.83
C ARG A 53 24.15 15.00 -16.07
N GLN A 54 25.26 15.26 -16.76
CA GLN A 54 26.48 15.77 -16.12
C GLN A 54 26.27 17.13 -15.46
N MET A 55 25.60 18.07 -16.14
CA MET A 55 25.28 19.38 -15.57
C MET A 55 24.39 19.25 -14.34
N THR A 56 23.38 18.38 -14.38
CA THR A 56 22.50 18.10 -13.23
C THR A 56 23.29 17.53 -12.05
N LYS A 57 24.20 16.58 -12.30
CA LYS A 57 25.07 15.99 -11.28
C LYS A 57 26.00 17.04 -10.65
N LYS A 58 26.62 17.90 -11.47
CA LYS A 58 27.47 19.01 -10.99
C LYS A 58 26.68 19.98 -10.11
N CYS A 59 25.49 20.40 -10.56
CA CYS A 59 24.65 21.35 -9.82
C CYS A 59 24.16 20.75 -8.48
N MET A 60 23.81 19.46 -8.47
CA MET A 60 23.47 18.74 -7.23
C MET A 60 24.64 18.68 -6.25
N ASN A 61 25.85 18.37 -6.72
CA ASN A 61 27.06 18.33 -5.88
C ASN A 61 27.40 19.71 -5.29
N VAL A 62 27.31 20.78 -6.08
CA VAL A 62 27.51 22.17 -5.60
C VAL A 62 26.49 22.50 -4.50
N ARG A 63 25.22 22.12 -4.68
CA ARG A 63 24.18 22.34 -3.67
C ARG A 63 24.43 21.54 -2.38
N LEU A 64 24.96 20.33 -2.47
CA LEU A 64 25.32 19.53 -1.30
C LEU A 64 26.51 20.14 -0.57
N ALA A 65 27.57 20.52 -1.28
CA ALA A 65 28.74 21.18 -0.69
C ALA A 65 28.36 22.52 0.00
N ALA A 66 27.47 23.31 -0.61
CA ALA A 66 26.97 24.54 -0.01
C ALA A 66 26.14 24.29 1.27
N LYS A 67 25.38 23.18 1.33
CA LYS A 67 24.66 22.79 2.55
C LYS A 67 25.62 22.35 3.66
N GLU A 68 26.62 21.54 3.34
CA GLU A 68 27.64 21.11 4.30
C GLU A 68 28.45 22.31 4.84
N ALA A 69 28.78 23.28 3.98
CA ALA A 69 29.42 24.55 4.39
C ALA A 69 28.48 25.41 5.29
N ALA A 70 27.19 25.46 4.98
CA ALA A 70 26.21 26.18 5.81
C ALA A 70 25.96 25.50 7.15
N GLU A 71 26.03 24.17 7.22
CA GLU A 71 25.88 23.41 8.45
C GLU A 71 27.12 23.51 9.35
N SER A 72 28.32 23.45 8.77
CA SER A 72 29.57 23.64 9.51
C SER A 72 29.71 25.06 10.09
N SER A 73 29.29 26.10 9.36
CA SER A 73 29.27 27.48 9.88
C SER A 73 28.26 27.68 11.01
N LYS A 74 27.04 27.11 10.90
CA LYS A 74 26.04 27.12 11.98
C LYS A 74 26.46 26.30 13.20
N ALA A 75 27.16 25.18 12.99
CA ALA A 75 27.67 24.37 14.09
C ALA A 75 28.73 25.14 14.90
N SER A 76 29.57 25.94 14.22
CA SER A 76 30.53 26.82 14.89
C SER A 76 29.83 27.94 15.69
N SER A 77 28.82 28.61 15.12
CA SER A 77 28.10 29.68 15.82
C SER A 77 27.29 29.18 17.03
N ARG A 78 26.73 27.97 16.94
CA ARG A 78 25.99 27.38 18.07
C ARG A 78 26.87 27.12 19.28
N LYS A 79 28.14 26.72 19.07
CA LYS A 79 29.08 26.49 20.18
C LYS A 79 29.40 27.76 20.96
N THR A 80 29.46 28.93 20.30
CA THR A 80 29.72 30.20 20.99
C THR A 80 28.46 30.75 21.68
N GLU A 81 27.27 30.55 21.13
CA GLU A 81 26.01 30.98 21.76
C GLU A 81 25.62 30.14 22.97
N THR A 82 25.87 28.82 22.96
CA THR A 82 25.56 27.96 24.13
C THR A 82 26.42 28.32 25.33
N LEU A 83 27.67 28.72 25.12
CA LEU A 83 28.53 29.20 26.20
C LEU A 83 28.02 30.52 26.78
N LYS A 84 27.57 31.49 25.97
CA LYS A 84 27.01 32.75 26.53
C LYS A 84 25.72 32.54 27.33
N ASN A 85 24.83 31.66 26.86
CA ASN A 85 23.55 31.44 27.54
C ASN A 85 23.68 30.63 28.84
N SER A 86 24.67 29.76 28.98
CA SER A 86 24.91 29.07 30.25
C SER A 86 25.34 30.04 31.36
N TYR A 87 26.18 31.03 31.04
CA TYR A 87 26.59 32.07 32.00
C TYR A 87 25.40 32.93 32.48
N LEU A 88 24.43 33.23 31.61
CA LEU A 88 23.26 34.01 32.00
C LEU A 88 22.25 33.21 32.85
N LYS A 89 22.09 31.91 32.58
CA LYS A 89 21.06 31.10 33.23
C LYS A 89 21.43 30.71 34.66
N VAL A 90 22.72 30.56 34.96
CA VAL A 90 23.19 30.28 36.34
C VAL A 90 22.97 31.49 37.25
N ASN A 91 23.11 32.72 36.76
CA ASN A 91 22.86 33.93 37.56
C ASN A 91 21.37 34.23 37.80
N LEU A 92 20.46 33.72 36.97
CA LEU A 92 19.03 33.99 37.17
C LEU A 92 18.37 33.04 38.19
N PHE A 93 18.91 31.83 38.36
CA PHE A 93 18.37 30.86 39.32
C PHE A 93 18.73 31.18 40.79
N THR A 94 19.75 31.99 41.04
CA THR A 94 20.15 32.34 42.42
C THR A 94 19.41 33.52 43.02
N LEU A 95 18.52 34.21 42.29
CA LEU A 95 17.83 35.41 42.78
C LEU A 95 16.31 35.26 43.00
N HIS A 96 15.73 34.08 42.80
CA HIS A 96 14.26 33.92 42.82
C HIS A 96 13.73 32.96 43.91
N GLU A 97 14.41 32.86 45.06
CA GLU A 97 13.85 32.26 46.28
C GLU A 97 13.24 33.32 47.22
N GLN A 98 12.67 34.40 46.68
CA GLN A 98 11.83 35.29 47.48
C GLN A 98 10.40 34.76 47.52
N ASN A 99 10.01 34.32 48.71
CA ASN A 99 8.67 33.90 49.10
C ASN A 99 7.62 34.95 48.71
N PHE A 100 6.95 34.77 47.57
CA PHE A 100 5.77 35.55 47.24
C PHE A 100 4.57 35.02 48.03
N GLN A 101 4.22 35.72 49.10
CA GLN A 101 3.01 35.48 49.87
C GLN A 101 1.81 35.90 49.01
N PHE A 102 1.07 34.91 48.49
CA PHE A 102 -0.13 35.13 47.68
C PHE A 102 -1.22 35.82 48.52
N VAL A 103 -1.55 37.06 48.18
CA VAL A 103 -2.76 37.74 48.66
C VAL A 103 -3.71 37.85 47.48
N ILE A 104 -4.91 37.25 47.57
CA ILE A 104 -5.96 37.37 46.55
C ILE A 104 -6.61 38.75 46.70
N PRO A 105 -6.46 39.67 45.73
CA PRO A 105 -7.08 40.98 45.80
C PRO A 105 -8.61 40.87 45.73
N LYS A 106 -9.30 41.50 46.68
CA LYS A 106 -10.77 41.59 46.70
C LYS A 106 -11.22 42.34 45.44
N LYS A 107 -11.97 41.65 44.59
CA LYS A 107 -12.45 42.16 43.30
C LYS A 107 -13.34 43.38 43.52
N LYS A 108 -12.98 44.51 42.92
CA LYS A 108 -13.92 45.61 42.70
C LYS A 108 -14.66 45.33 41.40
N THR A 109 -15.98 45.26 41.51
CA THR A 109 -16.92 45.29 40.40
C THR A 109 -16.76 46.61 39.65
N LYS A 110 -16.85 46.57 38.32
CA LYS A 110 -16.80 47.68 37.35
C LYS A 110 -15.40 47.98 36.84
N GLY A 111 -15.25 47.77 35.55
CA GLY A 111 -14.00 47.85 34.82
C GLY A 111 -14.11 46.81 33.74
N ASP A 112 -14.98 47.10 32.78
CA ASP A 112 -15.10 46.39 31.52
C ASP A 112 -13.71 45.95 31.11
N SER A 113 -13.47 44.64 31.15
CA SER A 113 -12.28 44.08 30.55
C SER A 113 -12.44 44.34 29.08
N ASP A 114 -12.01 45.53 28.64
CA ASP A 114 -11.83 45.90 27.26
C ASP A 114 -10.64 45.08 26.80
N VAL A 115 -10.89 43.78 26.60
CA VAL A 115 -9.90 42.86 26.09
C VAL A 115 -9.67 43.33 24.67
N ASP A 116 -8.54 44.01 24.45
CA ASP A 116 -8.13 44.56 23.16
C ASP A 116 -8.43 43.58 22.03
N LYS A 117 -9.54 43.81 21.32
CA LYS A 117 -10.00 42.92 20.23
C LYS A 117 -8.91 42.75 19.18
N SER A 118 -8.13 43.80 18.93
CA SER A 118 -6.96 43.83 18.04
C SER A 118 -5.80 42.95 18.53
N ARG A 119 -5.54 42.91 19.83
CA ARG A 119 -4.51 42.05 20.42
C ARG A 119 -4.94 40.58 20.35
N ILE A 120 -6.23 40.30 20.58
CA ILE A 120 -6.80 38.96 20.42
C ILE A 120 -6.69 38.50 18.96
N THR A 121 -7.07 39.34 17.98
CA THR A 121 -7.04 38.96 16.56
C THR A 121 -5.62 38.72 16.06
N LEU A 122 -4.65 39.55 16.46
CA LEU A 122 -3.22 39.33 16.16
C LEU A 122 -2.71 38.03 16.79
N PHE A 123 -3.11 37.72 18.02
CA PHE A 123 -2.73 36.46 18.69
C PHE A 123 -3.33 35.23 17.99
N LEU A 124 -4.61 35.28 17.61
CA LEU A 124 -5.27 34.20 16.87
C LEU A 124 -4.63 33.97 15.51
N LYS A 125 -4.35 35.05 14.76
CA LYS A 125 -3.64 34.97 13.47
C LYS A 125 -2.25 34.37 13.60
N LYS A 126 -1.48 34.78 14.62
CA LYS A 126 -0.15 34.21 14.92
C LYS A 126 -0.23 32.72 15.23
N LYS A 127 -1.21 32.31 16.04
CA LYS A 127 -1.43 30.90 16.42
C LYS A 127 -1.84 30.05 15.22
N GLU A 128 -2.65 30.58 14.32
CA GLU A 128 -3.03 29.91 13.08
C GLU A 128 -1.82 29.73 12.15
N GLU A 129 -1.00 30.77 11.98
CA GLU A 129 0.23 30.69 11.20
C GLU A 129 1.23 29.68 11.78
N GLU A 130 1.38 29.63 13.10
CA GLU A 130 2.22 28.65 13.80
C GLU A 130 1.71 27.21 13.56
N LYS A 131 0.39 26.98 13.65
CA LYS A 131 -0.20 25.67 13.31
C LYS A 131 0.09 25.28 11.87
N ARG A 132 0.01 26.21 10.92
CA ARG A 132 0.35 25.93 9.51
C ARG A 132 1.83 25.58 9.34
N LYS A 133 2.74 26.33 9.98
CA LYS A 133 4.19 26.06 9.98
C LYS A 133 4.49 24.68 10.58
N ALA A 134 3.90 24.35 11.72
CA ALA A 134 4.07 23.05 12.38
C ALA A 134 3.57 21.89 11.52
N LEU A 135 2.45 22.05 10.79
CA LEU A 135 1.98 21.03 9.86
C LEU A 135 2.93 20.84 8.66
N THR A 136 3.48 21.93 8.12
CA THR A 136 4.46 21.83 7.03
C THR A 136 5.77 21.17 7.47
N GLU A 137 6.23 21.46 8.69
CA GLU A 137 7.46 20.85 9.22
C GLU A 137 7.28 19.36 9.50
N LYS A 138 6.14 18.97 10.09
CA LYS A 138 5.78 17.55 10.25
C LYS A 138 5.69 16.82 8.91
N LYS A 139 5.22 17.48 7.84
CA LYS A 139 5.21 16.90 6.48
C LYS A 139 6.65 16.70 5.97
N LYS A 140 7.52 17.71 6.09
CA LYS A 140 8.94 17.60 5.68
C LYS A 140 9.65 16.45 6.41
N GLN A 141 9.49 16.36 7.73
CA GLN A 141 10.06 15.28 8.53
C GLN A 141 9.58 13.89 8.07
N LYS A 142 8.27 13.76 7.75
CA LYS A 142 7.74 12.52 7.18
C LYS A 142 8.36 12.20 5.83
N GLU A 143 8.50 13.19 4.94
CA GLU A 143 9.08 13.00 3.60
C GLU A 143 10.56 12.62 3.66
N GLU A 144 11.33 13.23 4.55
CA GLU A 144 12.75 12.89 4.77
C GLU A 144 12.89 11.46 5.32
N LEU A 145 12.04 11.08 6.26
CA LEU A 145 12.03 9.71 6.78
C LEU A 145 11.65 8.68 5.71
N ILE A 146 10.71 9.01 4.82
CA ILE A 146 10.35 8.17 3.68
C ILE A 146 11.56 7.97 2.77
N LYS A 147 12.27 9.04 2.40
CA LYS A 147 13.46 8.97 1.54
C LYS A 147 14.55 8.10 2.15
N LEU A 148 14.85 8.30 3.43
CA LEU A 148 15.85 7.50 4.15
C LEU A 148 15.48 6.01 4.16
N ARG A 149 14.23 5.68 4.54
CA ARG A 149 13.80 4.28 4.55
C ARG A 149 13.78 3.66 3.16
N LEU A 150 13.38 4.41 2.13
CA LEU A 150 13.37 3.92 0.76
C LEU A 150 14.80 3.65 0.26
N GLN A 151 15.75 4.53 0.59
CA GLN A 151 17.16 4.32 0.31
C GLN A 151 17.70 3.07 1.01
N SER A 152 17.29 2.80 2.26
CA SER A 152 17.65 1.56 2.97
C SER A 152 17.15 0.29 2.27
N TYR A 153 16.04 0.35 1.53
CA TYR A 153 15.52 -0.75 0.71
C TYR A 153 16.09 -0.76 -0.72
N GLY A 154 17.17 -0.02 -0.99
CA GLY A 154 17.81 0.05 -2.31
C GLY A 154 17.05 0.90 -3.32
N GLY A 155 16.25 1.87 -2.88
CA GLY A 155 15.47 2.75 -3.76
C GLY A 155 14.18 2.14 -4.30
N LYS A 156 13.82 0.93 -3.85
CA LYS A 156 12.62 0.20 -4.28
C LYS A 156 11.51 0.30 -3.24
N ALA A 157 10.34 0.79 -3.66
CA ALA A 157 9.18 0.87 -2.80
C ALA A 157 8.58 -0.51 -2.52
N ASN A 158 8.28 -0.77 -1.25
CA ASN A 158 7.67 -2.01 -0.78
C ASN A 158 6.31 -1.71 -0.14
N LYS A 159 5.36 -2.65 -0.23
CA LYS A 159 4.06 -2.58 0.45
C LYS A 159 4.18 -2.37 1.97
N LYS A 160 5.18 -2.97 2.63
CA LYS A 160 5.40 -2.77 4.07
C LYS A 160 5.70 -1.30 4.39
N LEU A 161 6.59 -0.69 3.62
CA LEU A 161 6.94 0.73 3.74
C LEU A 161 5.71 1.60 3.47
N ALA A 162 4.97 1.30 2.39
CA ALA A 162 3.77 2.02 1.99
C ALA A 162 2.70 2.04 3.10
N LYS A 163 2.46 0.89 3.74
CA LYS A 163 1.52 0.76 4.86
C LYS A 163 1.92 1.62 6.07
N GLN A 164 3.21 1.76 6.37
CA GLN A 164 3.67 2.57 7.51
C GLN A 164 3.38 4.06 7.34
N PHE A 165 3.33 4.55 6.09
CA PHE A 165 3.08 5.97 5.78
C PHE A 165 1.65 6.25 5.30
N GLY A 166 0.82 5.21 5.14
CA GLY A 166 -0.54 5.34 4.63
C GLY A 166 -0.58 5.72 3.14
N SER A 167 0.41 5.27 2.37
CA SER A 167 0.48 5.50 0.92
C SER A 167 0.47 4.18 0.17
N THR A 168 0.30 4.22 -1.15
CA THR A 168 0.49 3.04 -2.00
C THR A 168 1.97 2.86 -2.38
N ALA A 169 2.39 1.62 -2.63
CA ALA A 169 3.78 1.35 -3.03
C ALA A 169 4.15 2.03 -4.36
N ILE A 170 3.18 2.17 -5.26
CA ILE A 170 3.35 2.84 -6.56
C ILE A 170 3.59 4.34 -6.35
N GLU A 171 2.80 5.01 -5.50
CA GLU A 171 2.99 6.43 -5.20
C GLU A 171 4.36 6.71 -4.58
N LEU A 172 4.85 5.84 -3.68
CA LEU A 172 6.18 5.98 -3.12
C LEU A 172 7.27 5.80 -4.18
N GLN A 173 7.10 4.82 -5.07
CA GLN A 173 8.04 4.60 -6.17
C GLN A 173 8.08 5.80 -7.11
N GLN A 174 6.93 6.37 -7.47
CA GLN A 174 6.84 7.53 -8.36
C GLN A 174 7.44 8.81 -7.75
N LYS A 175 7.30 9.01 -6.44
CA LYS A 175 7.75 10.24 -5.77
C LYS A 175 9.23 10.22 -5.41
N TYR A 176 9.76 9.06 -5.04
CA TYR A 176 11.08 8.95 -4.41
C TYR A 176 11.95 7.84 -5.01
N GLY A 177 11.37 6.91 -5.77
CA GLY A 177 12.09 5.84 -6.43
C GLY A 177 12.72 6.32 -7.74
N ASN A 178 13.82 5.68 -8.12
CA ASN A 178 14.53 5.96 -9.38
C ASN A 178 14.34 4.84 -10.43
N ASP A 179 13.78 3.69 -10.03
CA ASP A 179 13.66 2.50 -10.87
C ASP A 179 12.31 2.49 -11.60
N ARG A 180 12.35 2.76 -12.92
CA ARG A 180 11.17 2.72 -13.80
C ARG A 180 10.59 1.31 -13.98
N GLU A 181 11.44 0.30 -14.14
CA GLU A 181 11.01 -1.10 -14.30
C GLU A 181 10.22 -1.61 -13.09
N HIS A 182 10.66 -1.22 -11.88
CA HIS A 182 9.98 -1.58 -10.64
C HIS A 182 8.61 -0.91 -10.54
N GLU A 183 8.48 0.33 -10.99
CA GLU A 183 7.19 1.03 -11.07
C GLU A 183 6.21 0.27 -11.98
N GLU A 184 6.66 -0.17 -13.16
CA GLU A 184 5.84 -0.94 -14.08
C GLU A 184 5.42 -2.30 -13.50
N HIS A 185 6.34 -2.99 -12.81
CA HIS A 185 6.02 -4.23 -12.09
C HIS A 185 4.95 -4.01 -11.02
N LEU A 186 5.07 -2.94 -10.21
CA LEU A 186 4.09 -2.60 -9.19
C LEU A 186 2.71 -2.27 -9.80
N LYS A 187 2.66 -1.55 -10.92
CA LYS A 187 1.41 -1.29 -11.66
C LYS A 187 0.75 -2.58 -12.14
N LYS A 188 1.53 -3.47 -12.78
CA LYS A 188 1.04 -4.80 -13.20
C LYS A 188 0.53 -5.63 -12.02
N GLN A 189 1.21 -5.56 -10.88
CA GLN A 189 0.77 -6.25 -9.66
C GLN A 189 -0.54 -5.68 -9.11
N GLN A 190 -0.70 -4.35 -9.08
CA GLN A 190 -1.92 -3.71 -8.63
C GLN A 190 -3.12 -4.07 -9.51
N ILE A 191 -2.93 -4.16 -10.83
CA ILE A 191 -3.97 -4.61 -11.76
C ILE A 191 -4.40 -6.04 -11.43
N ARG A 192 -3.46 -6.98 -11.29
CA ARG A 192 -3.78 -8.37 -10.92
C ARG A 192 -4.52 -8.47 -9.59
N GLU A 193 -4.09 -7.71 -8.59
CA GLU A 193 -4.73 -7.71 -7.27
C GLU A 193 -6.15 -7.15 -7.30
N LYS A 194 -6.39 -6.12 -8.12
CA LYS A 194 -7.72 -5.56 -8.33
C LYS A 194 -8.63 -6.56 -9.05
N GLU A 195 -8.15 -7.20 -10.11
CA GLU A 195 -8.89 -8.23 -10.85
C GLU A 195 -9.23 -9.43 -9.96
N GLU A 196 -8.31 -9.88 -9.10
CA GLU A 196 -8.55 -10.96 -8.15
C GLU A 196 -9.59 -10.57 -7.08
N ALA A 197 -9.49 -9.34 -6.56
CA ALA A 197 -10.47 -8.82 -5.61
C ALA A 197 -11.87 -8.71 -6.24
N ASP A 198 -11.97 -8.25 -7.48
CA ASP A 198 -13.22 -8.16 -8.23
C ASP A 198 -13.79 -9.55 -8.50
N ARG A 199 -12.95 -10.52 -8.89
CA ARG A 199 -13.35 -11.93 -9.06
C ARG A 199 -13.89 -12.52 -7.77
N LEU A 200 -13.26 -12.24 -6.62
CA LEU A 200 -13.73 -12.70 -5.32
C LEU A 200 -15.04 -12.03 -4.93
N ASN A 201 -15.19 -10.72 -5.18
CA ASN A 201 -16.42 -9.99 -4.92
C ASN A 201 -17.59 -10.53 -5.75
N CYS A 202 -17.38 -10.81 -7.04
CA CYS A 202 -18.36 -11.46 -7.91
C CYS A 202 -18.79 -12.84 -7.38
N LYS A 203 -17.85 -13.65 -6.88
CA LYS A 203 -18.16 -14.95 -6.24
C LYS A 203 -19.00 -14.77 -4.97
N LEU A 204 -18.64 -13.83 -4.10
CA LEU A 204 -19.38 -13.55 -2.86
C LEU A 204 -20.80 -13.07 -3.17
N ARG A 205 -20.95 -12.10 -4.09
CA ARG A 205 -22.26 -11.63 -4.55
C ARG A 205 -23.10 -12.76 -5.16
N GLY A 206 -22.49 -13.58 -6.03
CA GLY A 206 -23.17 -14.74 -6.61
C GLY A 206 -23.63 -15.75 -5.57
N SER A 207 -22.81 -16.03 -4.54
CA SER A 207 -23.20 -16.92 -3.44
C SER A 207 -24.32 -16.36 -2.58
N PHE A 208 -24.31 -15.05 -2.32
CA PHE A 208 -25.35 -14.36 -1.57
C PHE A 208 -26.70 -14.38 -2.31
N VAL A 209 -26.69 -14.11 -3.61
CA VAL A 209 -27.89 -14.20 -4.46
C VAL A 209 -28.46 -15.62 -4.44
N LYS A 210 -27.61 -16.65 -4.62
CA LYS A 210 -28.03 -18.05 -4.54
C LYS A 210 -28.61 -18.41 -3.16
N ALA A 211 -28.02 -17.89 -2.08
CA ALA A 211 -28.54 -18.11 -0.73
C ALA A 211 -29.91 -17.44 -0.52
N LEU A 212 -30.10 -16.24 -1.05
CA LEU A 212 -31.40 -15.55 -1.03
C LEU A 212 -32.46 -16.25 -1.87
N GLU A 213 -32.10 -16.77 -3.05
CA GLU A 213 -33.02 -17.54 -3.90
C GLU A 213 -33.48 -18.82 -3.19
N ARG A 214 -32.54 -19.57 -2.59
CA ARG A 214 -32.87 -20.74 -1.76
C ARG A 214 -33.78 -20.37 -0.61
N LYS A 215 -33.50 -19.25 0.08
CA LYS A 215 -34.37 -18.76 1.16
C LYS A 215 -35.77 -18.45 0.64
N LYS A 216 -35.92 -17.76 -0.50
CA LYS A 216 -37.24 -17.49 -1.11
C LYS A 216 -38.00 -18.76 -1.47
N VAL A 217 -37.30 -19.79 -1.95
CA VAL A 217 -37.92 -21.10 -2.25
C VAL A 217 -38.40 -21.77 -0.95
N VAL A 218 -37.56 -21.77 0.10
CA VAL A 218 -37.94 -22.31 1.41
C VAL A 218 -39.10 -21.52 2.00
N ASP A 219 -39.06 -20.18 1.99
CA ASP A 219 -40.11 -19.31 2.52
C ASP A 219 -41.45 -19.56 1.79
N LYS A 220 -41.44 -19.75 0.47
CA LYS A 220 -42.64 -20.12 -0.31
C LYS A 220 -43.20 -21.49 0.09
N ILE A 221 -42.33 -22.49 0.30
CA ILE A 221 -42.73 -23.82 0.75
C ILE A 221 -43.32 -23.74 2.16
N THR A 222 -42.64 -23.07 3.10
CA THR A 222 -43.16 -22.89 4.47
C THR A 222 -44.45 -22.09 4.51
N ASN A 223 -44.62 -21.06 3.67
CA ASN A 223 -45.87 -20.29 3.61
C ASN A 223 -47.01 -21.14 3.03
N ALA A 224 -46.75 -21.96 2.01
CA ALA A 224 -47.73 -22.89 1.44
C ALA A 224 -48.09 -24.04 2.40
N GLU A 225 -47.13 -24.54 3.17
CA GLU A 225 -47.31 -25.65 4.12
C GLU A 225 -47.74 -25.19 5.52
N SER A 226 -47.74 -23.88 5.82
CA SER A 226 -48.09 -23.35 7.15
C SER A 226 -49.50 -23.66 7.65
N CYS A 227 -50.36 -24.27 6.83
CA CYS A 227 -51.64 -24.81 7.27
C CYS A 227 -51.57 -26.22 7.90
N ARG A 228 -50.41 -26.89 7.95
CA ARG A 228 -50.28 -28.19 8.61
C ARG A 228 -48.95 -28.33 9.34
N ASN A 229 -48.99 -28.26 10.67
CA ASN A 229 -48.02 -28.81 11.60
C ASN A 229 -46.55 -28.60 11.21
N GLY A 230 -45.97 -27.49 11.68
CA GLY A 230 -44.60 -27.09 11.39
C GLY A 230 -43.59 -28.24 11.54
N PRO A 231 -42.58 -28.31 10.65
CA PRO A 231 -41.72 -29.46 10.54
C PRO A 231 -40.93 -29.61 11.83
N TYR A 232 -41.15 -30.74 12.49
CA TYR A 232 -40.25 -31.31 13.48
C TYR A 232 -40.17 -30.58 14.84
N ARG A 233 -41.30 -30.30 15.48
CA ARG A 233 -41.34 -30.52 16.94
C ARG A 233 -41.43 -32.02 17.19
N VAL A 234 -40.33 -32.74 16.97
CA VAL A 234 -40.22 -34.07 17.59
C VAL A 234 -40.09 -33.78 19.07
N CYS A 235 -41.14 -34.11 19.81
CA CYS A 235 -41.12 -34.22 21.26
C CYS A 235 -40.05 -35.26 21.61
N ILE A 236 -38.80 -34.81 21.73
CA ILE A 236 -37.73 -35.59 22.31
C ILE A 236 -38.11 -35.79 23.76
N ASN A 237 -38.78 -36.91 24.05
CA ASN A 237 -38.84 -37.44 25.40
C ASN A 237 -37.40 -37.52 25.89
N LYS A 238 -37.09 -36.78 26.97
CA LYS A 238 -35.74 -36.51 27.49
C LYS A 238 -34.85 -37.76 27.64
N LYS A 239 -35.43 -38.95 27.65
CA LYS A 239 -34.74 -40.24 27.76
C LYS A 239 -34.18 -40.81 26.45
N ASN A 240 -34.45 -40.24 25.27
CA ASN A 240 -33.96 -40.79 23.98
C ASN A 240 -32.97 -39.89 23.20
N SER A 241 -32.48 -38.79 23.79
CA SER A 241 -31.64 -37.80 23.08
C SER A 241 -30.22 -38.30 22.73
N LEU A 242 -29.74 -39.40 23.32
CA LEU A 242 -28.33 -39.78 23.27
C LEU A 242 -28.01 -41.02 22.42
N ARG A 243 -29.01 -41.78 21.96
CA ARG A 243 -28.76 -43.03 21.23
C ARG A 243 -28.22 -42.83 19.81
N HIS A 244 -28.45 -41.68 19.19
CA HIS A 244 -28.00 -41.43 17.81
C HIS A 244 -26.60 -40.82 17.70
N LEU A 245 -25.84 -40.72 18.80
CA LEU A 245 -24.43 -40.30 18.78
C LEU A 245 -23.44 -41.47 18.81
N THR A 246 -23.91 -42.71 18.97
CA THR A 246 -23.06 -43.90 18.83
C THR A 246 -23.00 -44.30 17.36
N LYS A 247 -21.78 -44.38 16.82
CA LYS A 247 -21.45 -44.52 15.39
C LYS A 247 -21.80 -45.87 14.74
N GLU A 248 -22.74 -46.62 15.28
CA GLU A 248 -22.97 -48.01 14.85
C GLU A 248 -24.00 -48.16 13.72
N ASP A 249 -24.94 -47.23 13.55
CA ASP A 249 -25.89 -47.31 12.43
C ASP A 249 -25.41 -46.48 11.24
N SER A 250 -24.44 -47.04 10.52
CA SER A 250 -24.01 -46.59 9.19
C SER A 250 -24.72 -47.44 8.12
N PRO A 251 -25.82 -46.97 7.50
CA PRO A 251 -26.19 -47.43 6.16
C PRO A 251 -25.13 -46.89 5.20
N GLY A 252 -24.30 -47.79 4.70
CA GLY A 252 -23.25 -47.49 3.74
C GLY A 252 -23.79 -46.78 2.48
N PRO A 253 -22.98 -45.95 1.83
CA PRO A 253 -23.40 -45.17 0.67
C PRO A 253 -23.73 -46.10 -0.50
N SER A 254 -25.01 -46.14 -0.90
CA SER A 254 -25.45 -46.74 -2.16
C SER A 254 -24.73 -46.08 -3.33
N THR A 255 -23.82 -46.85 -3.93
CA THR A 255 -23.15 -46.53 -5.18
C THR A 255 -24.09 -46.79 -6.35
N SER A 256 -24.59 -45.75 -7.02
CA SER A 256 -24.84 -45.78 -8.48
C SER A 256 -25.42 -44.45 -8.97
N CYS A 257 -24.62 -43.67 -9.71
CA CYS A 257 -25.08 -43.05 -10.95
C CYS A 257 -23.84 -42.64 -11.75
N VAL A 258 -23.55 -43.44 -12.77
CA VAL A 258 -22.49 -43.26 -13.76
C VAL A 258 -22.86 -42.05 -14.61
N LEU A 259 -22.20 -40.89 -14.39
CA LEU A 259 -22.34 -39.74 -15.28
C LEU A 259 -21.11 -39.65 -16.18
N GLU A 260 -21.24 -40.25 -17.37
CA GLU A 260 -20.41 -40.09 -18.57
C GLU A 260 -20.01 -38.62 -18.78
N SER A 261 -18.84 -38.23 -18.30
CA SER A 261 -18.25 -36.91 -18.57
C SER A 261 -16.95 -37.11 -19.32
N LYS A 262 -17.02 -36.97 -20.65
CA LYS A 262 -15.93 -36.85 -21.62
C LYS A 262 -14.78 -35.99 -21.06
N SER A 263 -13.77 -36.64 -20.48
CA SER A 263 -12.57 -35.97 -19.99
C SER A 263 -11.63 -35.71 -21.15
N ARG A 264 -11.41 -34.43 -21.48
CA ARG A 264 -10.36 -33.98 -22.39
C ARG A 264 -9.00 -34.32 -21.77
N LYS A 265 -8.19 -35.09 -22.52
CA LYS A 265 -6.78 -35.36 -22.25
C LYS A 265 -6.04 -34.02 -22.27
N ILE A 266 -5.61 -33.53 -21.11
CA ILE A 266 -4.59 -32.48 -21.01
C ILE A 266 -3.33 -33.20 -20.57
N ASP A 267 -2.37 -33.30 -21.49
CA ASP A 267 -1.00 -33.71 -21.21
C ASP A 267 -0.35 -32.67 -20.30
N ALA A 268 -0.49 -32.88 -18.99
CA ALA A 268 0.25 -32.13 -18.00
C ALA A 268 1.17 -33.11 -17.25
N ASN A 269 2.31 -33.38 -17.88
CA ASN A 269 3.55 -33.74 -17.18
C ASN A 269 4.00 -32.54 -16.32
N ILE A 270 3.20 -32.19 -15.33
CA ILE A 270 3.63 -31.34 -14.24
C ILE A 270 3.83 -32.29 -13.09
N VAL A 271 5.10 -32.64 -12.87
CA VAL A 271 5.58 -33.27 -11.64
C VAL A 271 5.28 -32.28 -10.52
N ILE A 272 4.05 -32.32 -10.01
CA ILE A 272 3.70 -31.70 -8.75
C ILE A 272 4.44 -32.55 -7.73
N LYS A 273 5.66 -32.10 -7.36
CA LYS A 273 6.32 -32.52 -6.12
C LYS A 273 5.33 -32.23 -5.00
N ARG A 274 4.52 -33.24 -4.67
CA ARG A 274 3.68 -33.24 -3.47
C ARG A 274 4.64 -33.00 -2.31
N ARG A 275 4.60 -31.79 -1.75
CA ARG A 275 5.18 -31.57 -0.44
C ARG A 275 4.43 -32.51 0.49
N LEU A 276 5.18 -33.37 1.19
CA LEU A 276 4.64 -34.14 2.30
C LEU A 276 3.89 -33.17 3.23
N PRO A 277 2.70 -33.55 3.73
CA PRO A 277 2.02 -32.73 4.73
C PRO A 277 3.02 -32.44 5.85
N PRO A 278 3.03 -31.21 6.38
CA PRO A 278 3.89 -30.88 7.51
C PRO A 278 3.62 -31.91 8.60
N SER A 279 4.67 -32.60 9.07
CA SER A 279 4.54 -33.51 10.22
C SER A 279 3.83 -32.76 11.33
N GLU A 280 2.80 -33.38 11.91
CA GLU A 280 1.94 -32.80 12.93
C GLU A 280 2.76 -32.09 14.01
N SER A 281 2.95 -30.79 13.83
CA SER A 281 3.60 -29.96 14.83
C SER A 281 2.53 -29.68 15.86
N ASN A 282 2.52 -30.49 16.90
CA ASN A 282 1.66 -30.26 18.05
C ASN A 282 1.94 -28.83 18.56
N PHE A 283 0.89 -28.01 18.64
CA PHE A 283 0.96 -26.59 19.00
C PHE A 283 1.77 -26.37 20.29
N PHE A 284 1.70 -27.30 21.23
CA PHE A 284 2.50 -27.29 22.45
C PHE A 284 4.01 -27.36 22.21
N SER A 285 4.47 -28.17 21.26
CA SER A 285 5.89 -28.25 20.89
C SER A 285 6.36 -26.98 20.22
N LEU A 286 5.50 -26.32 19.43
CA LEU A 286 5.81 -25.03 18.83
C LEU A 286 5.96 -23.94 19.90
N MET A 287 5.01 -23.87 20.85
CA MET A 287 5.07 -22.90 21.95
C MET A 287 6.27 -23.13 22.86
N LYS A 288 6.63 -24.39 23.14
CA LYS A 288 7.83 -24.71 23.92
C LYS A 288 9.11 -24.26 23.22
N LYS A 289 9.21 -24.52 21.91
CA LYS A 289 10.38 -24.12 21.10
C LYS A 289 10.54 -22.61 20.98
N VAL A 290 9.44 -21.86 20.97
CA VAL A 290 9.46 -20.38 21.01
C VAL A 290 9.85 -19.87 22.40
N GLY A 291 9.39 -20.56 23.47
CA GLY A 291 9.81 -20.26 24.84
C GLY A 291 11.32 -20.39 25.04
N ASP A 292 11.93 -21.44 24.51
CA ASP A 292 13.37 -21.68 24.67
C ASP A 292 14.23 -20.63 23.94
N ILE A 293 13.77 -20.08 22.80
CA ILE A 293 14.50 -19.02 22.08
C ILE A 293 14.48 -17.70 22.86
N HIS A 294 13.52 -17.50 23.78
CA HIS A 294 13.40 -16.26 24.55
C HIS A 294 14.27 -16.20 25.82
N CYS A 295 14.99 -17.27 26.19
CA CYS A 295 15.74 -17.31 27.44
C CYS A 295 17.27 -17.13 27.31
N SER A 296 17.86 -17.05 26.12
CA SER A 296 19.33 -17.01 25.99
C SER A 296 19.93 -15.71 25.45
N GLY A 297 19.20 -14.60 25.40
CA GLY A 297 19.81 -13.36 24.95
C GLY A 297 18.93 -12.13 25.06
N THR A 298 19.39 -11.17 25.86
CA THR A 298 18.88 -9.80 26.00
C THR A 298 17.58 -9.67 26.78
N SER A 299 17.76 -9.26 28.04
CA SER A 299 16.77 -8.64 28.93
C SER A 299 16.14 -7.41 28.27
N PHE A 300 15.21 -7.60 27.33
CA PHE A 300 14.38 -6.53 26.81
C PHE A 300 13.08 -6.52 27.63
N MET A 301 13.16 -5.81 28.76
CA MET A 301 12.04 -5.55 29.68
C MET A 301 10.94 -4.75 28.96
N PHE A 302 10.06 -5.43 28.24
CA PHE A 302 8.78 -4.85 27.83
C PHE A 302 7.83 -4.92 29.02
N GLN A 303 7.83 -3.86 29.83
CA GLN A 303 6.77 -3.58 30.79
C GLN A 303 5.49 -3.23 30.01
N TYR A 304 4.68 -4.24 29.69
CA TYR A 304 3.33 -4.02 29.20
C TYR A 304 2.40 -3.82 30.40
N SER A 305 2.08 -2.57 30.69
CA SER A 305 1.04 -2.24 31.66
C SER A 305 -0.33 -2.40 31.00
N VAL A 306 -1.05 -3.48 31.34
CA VAL A 306 -2.39 -3.73 30.83
C VAL A 306 -3.39 -2.99 31.73
N LYS A 307 -4.13 -2.06 31.15
CA LYS A 307 -5.12 -1.25 31.87
C LYS A 307 -6.44 -2.02 31.96
N CYS A 308 -6.91 -2.31 33.17
CA CYS A 308 -8.20 -2.96 33.34
C CYS A 308 -9.35 -1.98 33.00
N PRO A 309 -10.23 -2.28 32.03
CA PRO A 309 -11.32 -1.37 31.65
C PRO A 309 -12.39 -1.20 32.74
N LYS A 310 -12.45 -2.09 33.73
CA LYS A 310 -13.44 -2.00 34.83
C LYS A 310 -12.99 -1.14 36.01
N CYS A 311 -11.68 -1.04 36.27
CA CYS A 311 -11.19 -0.32 37.45
C CYS A 311 -10.01 0.63 37.18
N TYR A 312 -9.59 0.79 35.92
CA TYR A 312 -8.51 1.68 35.45
C TYR A 312 -7.15 1.53 36.16
N LYS A 313 -7.01 0.55 37.06
CA LYS A 313 -5.75 0.15 37.67
C LYS A 313 -4.91 -0.61 36.64
N TYR A 314 -3.62 -0.34 36.68
CA TYR A 314 -2.61 -1.06 35.90
C TYR A 314 -2.18 -2.28 36.70
N TYR A 315 -2.13 -3.43 36.04
CA TYR A 315 -1.50 -4.63 36.57
C TYR A 315 -0.28 -4.94 35.71
N ASN A 316 0.84 -5.26 36.37
CA ASN A 316 1.88 -6.08 35.76
C ASN A 316 1.48 -7.53 36.01
N PRO A 317 1.44 -8.38 34.98
CA PRO A 317 1.23 -9.81 35.16
C PRO A 317 2.32 -10.45 36.04
#